data_AF-A0A969XY62-F1
#
_entry.id   AF-A0A969XY62-F1
#
_cell.length_a   1.000
_cell.length_b   1.000
_cell.length_c   1.000
_cell.angle_alpha   90.00
_cell.angle_beta   90.00
_cell.angle_gamma   90.00
#
_symmetry.space_group_name_H-M   'P 1'
#
loop_
_entity.id
_entity.type
_entity.pdbx_description
1 polymer ?
#
loop_
_entity_poly.entity_id
_entity_poly.type
_entity_poly.pdbx_seq_one_letter_code
_entity_poly.pdbx_strand_id
1 'polypeptide(L)'
;MGRTTRTIGWVCTLMLLAAQASGREAIIVDHADADIAALSEAQLQNAKDKLHIAYGHTSHGSQVTTGMSGLVGFANGGGKGLSLPANFLAWNNGGTGGALDLHDYFVAGDLGNPDRTTWATRTRDYLNDPANADVNVVMWSWCGQADTTAANIDLYLTLMSQLEADYPHVRFVYMTGHTNGCSTTGNLFLRNQQIRNYCTANGKILYDFADIESWDPDGLYYGDKLVNDACQYDSDGNGSLDRNWALDWQNSHTLGVDWYSCSSAHSQALNANRKAYAAWSMFVRIAESLLPRLPGDADEDGDVDLDDFVILKRNFGIASGATWGQGDFDGNGSVTLTDFSILKNNFGAAAP
;
A
#
# COMPACT_ATOMS: atom_id res chain seq x y z
N MET A 1 40.24 64.40 7.35
CA MET A 1 39.59 63.79 6.17
C MET A 1 40.27 62.45 5.90
N GLY A 2 39.51 61.35 5.92
CA GLY A 2 39.86 60.04 5.35
C GLY A 2 40.86 59.14 6.09
N ARG A 3 40.40 58.33 7.06
CA ARG A 3 41.05 57.06 7.44
C ARG A 3 40.68 55.99 6.39
N THR A 4 41.64 55.20 5.94
CA THR A 4 41.37 53.91 5.27
C THR A 4 42.34 52.86 5.77
N THR A 5 41.98 52.22 6.87
CA THR A 5 42.56 50.96 7.34
C THR A 5 41.86 49.84 6.57
N ARG A 6 42.58 49.12 5.70
CA ARG A 6 42.03 47.92 5.03
C ARG A 6 42.18 46.72 5.98
N THR A 7 41.09 46.33 6.61
CA THR A 7 40.94 45.03 7.29
C THR A 7 40.74 43.95 6.23
N ILE A 8 41.68 43.01 6.15
CA ILE A 8 41.53 41.77 5.37
C ILE A 8 40.69 40.82 6.22
N GLY A 9 39.38 40.78 5.96
CA GLY A 9 38.47 39.80 6.55
C GLY A 9 38.60 38.48 5.80
N TRP A 10 39.11 37.45 6.46
CA TRP A 10 39.03 36.07 5.99
C TRP A 10 37.57 35.60 6.16
N VAL A 11 36.85 35.49 5.04
CA VAL A 11 35.53 34.87 5.03
C VAL A 11 35.72 33.36 5.05
N CYS A 12 35.72 32.77 6.25
CA CYS A 12 35.50 31.32 6.40
C CYS A 12 34.07 31.02 5.98
N THR A 13 33.89 30.62 4.73
CA THR A 13 32.62 30.06 4.25
C THR A 13 32.51 28.66 4.86
N LEU A 14 31.78 28.54 5.97
CA LEU A 14 31.29 27.24 6.43
C LEU A 14 30.34 26.72 5.36
N MET A 15 30.80 25.78 4.53
CA MET A 15 29.89 24.90 3.80
C MET A 15 29.23 23.99 4.84
N LEU A 16 28.00 24.31 5.24
CA LEU A 16 27.12 23.29 5.81
C LEU A 16 26.87 22.26 4.71
N LEU A 17 27.58 21.14 4.76
CA LEU A 17 27.10 19.90 4.19
C LEU A 17 25.86 19.51 4.99
N ALA A 18 24.68 19.86 4.46
CA ALA A 18 23.47 19.18 4.87
C ALA A 18 23.67 17.71 4.50
N ALA A 19 23.80 16.85 5.51
CA ALA A 19 23.65 15.42 5.32
C ALA A 19 22.24 15.23 4.75
N GLN A 20 22.13 14.87 3.47
CA GLN A 20 20.88 14.36 2.96
C GLN A 20 20.64 13.05 3.71
N ALA A 21 19.63 13.05 4.57
CA ALA A 21 19.10 11.79 5.08
C ALA A 21 18.63 11.01 3.87
N SER A 22 19.27 9.88 3.58
CA SER A 22 18.88 8.91 2.56
C SER A 22 17.59 8.20 3.00
N GLY A 23 16.50 8.96 3.15
CA GLY A 23 15.17 8.41 3.38
C GLY A 23 14.57 8.01 2.03
N ARG A 24 14.03 6.80 1.95
CA ARG A 24 13.22 6.34 0.81
C ARG A 24 12.07 7.32 0.59
N GLU A 25 11.80 7.68 -0.67
CA GLU A 25 10.65 8.53 -1.00
C GLU A 25 9.35 7.83 -0.62
N ALA A 26 8.40 8.59 -0.04
CA ALA A 26 7.12 8.04 0.38
C ALA A 26 6.28 7.61 -0.83
N ILE A 27 5.61 6.46 -0.73
CA ILE A 27 4.62 6.01 -1.72
C ILE A 27 3.25 6.44 -1.20
N ILE A 28 2.79 7.62 -1.61
CA ILE A 28 1.45 8.12 -1.27
C ILE A 28 0.51 7.79 -2.42
N VAL A 29 -0.56 7.03 -2.13
CA VAL A 29 -1.58 6.61 -3.09
C VAL A 29 -2.91 7.21 -2.68
N ASP A 30 -3.45 8.08 -3.54
CA ASP A 30 -4.63 8.90 -3.24
C ASP A 30 -5.62 8.97 -4.42
N HIS A 31 -6.51 9.97 -4.46
CA HIS A 31 -7.48 10.12 -5.55
C HIS A 31 -6.85 10.26 -6.94
N ALA A 32 -5.61 10.77 -7.03
CA ALA A 32 -4.88 10.97 -8.29
C ALA A 32 -4.35 9.65 -8.86
N ASP A 33 -4.20 8.62 -8.02
CA ASP A 33 -3.80 7.27 -8.42
C ASP A 33 -4.99 6.38 -8.79
N ALA A 34 -6.23 6.90 -8.73
CA ALA A 34 -7.46 6.16 -8.97
C ALA A 34 -7.83 6.07 -10.47
N ASP A 35 -6.85 5.83 -11.35
CA ASP A 35 -7.06 5.57 -12.78
C ASP A 35 -6.38 4.25 -13.21
N ILE A 36 -7.19 3.20 -13.31
CA ILE A 36 -6.73 1.87 -13.74
C ILE A 36 -6.20 1.86 -15.18
N ALA A 37 -6.67 2.75 -16.05
CA ALA A 37 -6.26 2.79 -17.44
C ALA A 37 -4.86 3.42 -17.62
N ALA A 38 -4.33 4.07 -16.58
CA ALA A 38 -2.97 4.58 -16.55
C ALA A 38 -1.91 3.48 -16.33
N LEU A 39 -2.32 2.31 -15.83
CA LEU A 39 -1.42 1.19 -15.58
C LEU A 39 -1.26 0.31 -16.81
N SER A 40 -0.02 0.00 -17.19
CA SER A 40 0.25 -0.93 -18.29
C SER A 40 0.07 -2.39 -17.88
N GLU A 41 -0.20 -3.26 -18.86
CA GLU A 41 -0.28 -4.71 -18.64
C GLU A 41 0.99 -5.28 -17.99
N ALA A 42 2.17 -4.78 -18.38
CA ALA A 42 3.45 -5.21 -17.82
C ALA A 42 3.63 -4.80 -16.34
N GLN A 43 3.17 -3.61 -15.96
CA GLN A 43 3.20 -3.16 -14.57
C GLN A 43 2.27 -3.99 -13.69
N LEU A 44 1.05 -4.23 -14.17
CA LEU A 44 0.07 -5.09 -13.52
C LEU A 44 0.59 -6.52 -13.36
N GLN A 45 1.24 -7.08 -14.40
CA GLN A 45 1.86 -8.40 -14.32
C GLN A 45 3.00 -8.43 -13.31
N ASN A 46 3.88 -7.42 -13.31
CA ASN A 46 4.97 -7.30 -12.33
C ASN A 46 4.46 -7.26 -10.88
N ALA A 47 3.31 -6.61 -10.62
CA ALA A 47 2.68 -6.65 -9.31
C ALA A 47 2.20 -8.07 -8.93
N LYS A 48 1.57 -8.78 -9.87
CA LYS A 48 1.09 -10.15 -9.66
C LYS A 48 2.23 -11.14 -9.45
N ASP A 49 3.35 -10.95 -10.13
CA ASP A 49 4.52 -11.83 -10.06
C ASP A 49 5.29 -11.68 -8.74
N LYS A 50 5.24 -10.49 -8.14
CA LYS A 50 6.07 -10.14 -6.97
C LYS A 50 5.33 -10.14 -5.65
N LEU A 51 4.04 -9.86 -5.63
CA LEU A 51 3.36 -9.53 -4.38
C LEU A 51 2.52 -10.69 -3.83
N HIS A 52 2.70 -10.92 -2.53
CA HIS A 52 1.90 -11.79 -1.69
C HIS A 52 1.36 -10.96 -0.54
N ILE A 53 0.07 -10.63 -0.59
CA ILE A 53 -0.50 -9.54 0.20
C ILE A 53 -1.41 -10.10 1.28
N ALA A 54 -1.16 -9.75 2.55
CA ALA A 54 -2.10 -9.98 3.64
C ALA A 54 -2.94 -8.72 3.88
N TYR A 55 -4.27 -8.83 3.76
CA TYR A 55 -5.18 -7.69 3.96
C TYR A 55 -6.19 -7.93 5.09
N GLY A 56 -6.02 -7.18 6.19
CA GLY A 56 -6.88 -7.27 7.38
C GLY A 56 -7.91 -6.14 7.42
N HIS A 57 -9.20 -6.48 7.46
CA HIS A 57 -10.25 -5.48 7.55
C HIS A 57 -11.58 -6.02 8.07
N THR A 58 -12.52 -5.08 8.28
CA THR A 58 -13.95 -5.38 8.48
C THR A 58 -14.78 -4.67 7.41
N SER A 59 -15.88 -3.99 7.77
CA SER A 59 -16.89 -3.54 6.78
C SER A 59 -16.36 -2.49 5.79
N HIS A 60 -15.80 -1.36 6.24
CA HIS A 60 -15.30 -0.32 5.32
C HIS A 60 -14.16 -0.80 4.41
N GLY A 61 -13.21 -1.60 4.93
CA GLY A 61 -12.12 -2.11 4.11
C GLY A 61 -12.57 -3.07 2.99
N SER A 62 -13.72 -3.74 3.15
CA SER A 62 -14.27 -4.63 2.11
C SER A 62 -14.57 -3.90 0.81
N GLN A 63 -14.69 -2.57 0.82
CA GLN A 63 -14.86 -1.76 -0.39
C GLN A 63 -13.70 -1.95 -1.38
N VAL A 64 -12.47 -2.20 -0.91
CA VAL A 64 -11.30 -2.45 -1.77
C VAL A 64 -11.48 -3.78 -2.52
N THR A 65 -11.72 -4.88 -1.80
CA THR A 65 -11.82 -6.22 -2.39
C THR A 65 -13.09 -6.45 -3.19
N THR A 66 -14.22 -5.87 -2.76
CA THR A 66 -15.47 -5.90 -3.55
C THR A 66 -15.37 -5.05 -4.81
N GLY A 67 -14.72 -3.88 -4.73
CA GLY A 67 -14.36 -3.07 -5.89
C GLY A 67 -13.46 -3.85 -6.86
N MET A 68 -12.38 -4.46 -6.37
CA MET A 68 -11.46 -5.27 -7.18
C MET A 68 -12.17 -6.48 -7.82
N SER A 69 -13.12 -7.10 -7.12
CA SER A 69 -13.91 -8.21 -7.69
C SER A 69 -14.77 -7.76 -8.87
N GLY A 70 -15.45 -6.61 -8.74
CA GLY A 70 -16.24 -6.04 -9.84
C GLY A 70 -15.37 -5.57 -11.01
N LEU A 71 -14.14 -5.12 -10.73
CA LEU A 71 -13.18 -4.66 -11.73
C LEU A 71 -12.83 -5.74 -12.75
N VAL A 72 -12.77 -7.01 -12.33
CA VAL A 72 -12.51 -8.14 -13.24
C VAL A 72 -13.52 -8.18 -14.38
N GLY A 73 -14.81 -8.15 -14.04
CA GLY A 73 -15.89 -8.15 -15.04
C GLY A 73 -15.93 -6.88 -15.89
N PHE A 74 -15.65 -5.72 -15.27
CA PHE A 74 -15.58 -4.44 -15.96
C PHE A 74 -14.46 -4.40 -17.00
N ALA A 75 -13.25 -4.84 -16.64
CA ALA A 75 -12.10 -4.91 -17.55
C ALA A 75 -12.34 -5.93 -18.68
N ASN A 76 -12.92 -7.09 -18.37
CA ASN A 76 -13.32 -8.08 -19.39
C ASN A 76 -14.32 -7.51 -20.40
N GLY A 77 -15.17 -6.57 -19.97
CA GLY A 77 -16.13 -5.86 -20.82
C GLY A 77 -15.56 -4.68 -21.61
N GLY A 78 -14.26 -4.37 -21.46
CA GLY A 78 -13.63 -3.21 -22.10
C GLY A 78 -13.91 -1.87 -21.41
N GLY A 79 -14.34 -1.90 -20.14
CA GLY A 79 -14.55 -0.69 -19.33
C GLY A 79 -13.31 0.20 -19.30
N LYS A 80 -13.49 1.52 -19.31
CA LYS A 80 -12.43 2.54 -19.47
C LYS A 80 -11.56 2.36 -20.74
N GLY A 81 -12.01 1.56 -21.72
CA GLY A 81 -11.21 1.24 -22.90
C GLY A 81 -10.09 0.24 -22.63
N LEU A 82 -10.12 -0.47 -21.50
CA LEU A 82 -9.15 -1.51 -21.18
C LEU A 82 -9.21 -2.63 -22.21
N SER A 83 -8.04 -3.12 -22.63
CA SER A 83 -7.90 -4.25 -23.55
C SER A 83 -6.93 -5.27 -22.97
N LEU A 84 -7.26 -5.79 -21.79
CA LEU A 84 -6.46 -6.78 -21.07
C LEU A 84 -6.92 -8.21 -21.43
N PRO A 85 -6.06 -9.23 -21.24
CA PRO A 85 -6.48 -10.62 -21.29
C PRO A 85 -7.67 -10.92 -20.35
N ALA A 86 -8.43 -11.96 -20.66
CA ALA A 86 -9.57 -12.33 -19.83
C ALA A 86 -9.13 -12.64 -18.38
N ASN A 87 -9.83 -12.04 -17.41
CA ASN A 87 -9.58 -12.16 -15.98
C ASN A 87 -8.18 -11.69 -15.54
N PHE A 88 -7.53 -10.80 -16.30
CA PHE A 88 -6.15 -10.39 -16.00
C PHE A 88 -5.97 -9.73 -14.62
N LEU A 89 -7.01 -9.02 -14.16
CA LEU A 89 -7.08 -8.36 -12.85
C LEU A 89 -7.71 -9.25 -11.76
N ALA A 90 -7.85 -10.55 -12.01
CA ALA A 90 -8.33 -11.47 -10.98
C ALA A 90 -7.36 -11.50 -9.80
N TRP A 91 -7.91 -11.77 -8.62
CA TRP A 91 -7.18 -11.91 -7.37
C TRP A 91 -7.78 -13.07 -6.58
N ASN A 92 -6.95 -13.77 -5.81
CA ASN A 92 -7.37 -14.79 -4.85
C ASN A 92 -6.24 -15.09 -3.87
N ASN A 93 -6.55 -15.77 -2.77
CA ASN A 93 -5.53 -16.31 -1.88
C ASN A 93 -4.78 -17.45 -2.61
N GLY A 94 -3.46 -17.28 -2.75
CA GLY A 94 -2.52 -18.18 -3.42
C GLY A 94 -2.23 -17.84 -4.88
N GLY A 95 -2.72 -16.71 -5.41
CA GLY A 95 -2.41 -16.25 -6.77
C GLY A 95 -2.77 -17.22 -7.90
N THR A 96 -3.66 -18.19 -7.62
CA THR A 96 -3.93 -19.32 -8.52
C THR A 96 -4.52 -18.85 -9.84
N GLY A 97 -4.15 -19.53 -10.93
CA GLY A 97 -4.59 -19.16 -12.27
C GLY A 97 -3.95 -17.87 -12.81
N GLY A 98 -2.84 -17.44 -12.22
CA GLY A 98 -2.14 -16.20 -12.59
C GLY A 98 -2.88 -14.96 -12.09
N ALA A 99 -3.51 -15.05 -10.91
CA ALA A 99 -4.18 -13.95 -10.23
C ALA A 99 -3.20 -13.21 -9.31
N LEU A 100 -3.55 -11.99 -8.87
CA LEU A 100 -2.85 -11.35 -7.75
C LEU A 100 -3.05 -12.16 -6.47
N ASP A 101 -1.98 -12.44 -5.75
CA ASP A 101 -2.06 -13.13 -4.47
C ASP A 101 -2.44 -12.18 -3.34
N LEU A 102 -3.67 -12.33 -2.83
CA LEU A 102 -4.22 -11.51 -1.77
C LEU A 102 -5.00 -12.38 -0.78
N HIS A 103 -4.46 -12.47 0.44
CA HIS A 103 -5.03 -13.16 1.58
C HIS A 103 -6.04 -12.23 2.25
N ASP A 104 -7.24 -12.24 1.70
CA ASP A 104 -8.36 -11.45 2.21
C ASP A 104 -8.80 -12.00 3.58
N TYR A 105 -9.03 -11.12 4.55
CA TYR A 105 -9.29 -11.50 5.95
C TYR A 105 -8.22 -12.43 6.54
N PHE A 106 -6.94 -12.18 6.26
CA PHE A 106 -5.83 -13.04 6.73
C PHE A 106 -5.87 -13.33 8.24
N VAL A 107 -6.37 -12.36 9.02
CA VAL A 107 -6.76 -12.53 10.42
C VAL A 107 -8.04 -11.74 10.71
N ALA A 108 -8.77 -12.13 11.75
CA ALA A 108 -9.97 -11.41 12.18
C ALA A 108 -9.63 -10.03 12.79
N GLY A 109 -10.51 -9.04 12.57
CA GLY A 109 -10.47 -7.73 13.23
C GLY A 109 -10.14 -6.56 12.31
N ASP A 110 -9.84 -5.40 12.91
CA ASP A 110 -9.36 -4.19 12.25
C ASP A 110 -8.34 -3.46 13.15
N LEU A 111 -7.78 -2.34 12.70
CA LEU A 111 -6.73 -1.59 13.39
C LEU A 111 -7.11 -1.08 14.79
N GLY A 112 -8.41 -0.99 15.11
CA GLY A 112 -8.85 -0.36 16.36
C GLY A 112 -9.50 -1.31 17.37
N ASN A 113 -9.94 -2.49 16.94
CA ASN A 113 -10.71 -3.43 17.76
C ASN A 113 -9.97 -4.75 18.00
N PRO A 114 -9.97 -5.32 19.22
CA PRO A 114 -10.69 -4.86 20.42
C PRO A 114 -10.04 -3.72 21.21
N ASP A 115 -8.73 -3.51 21.08
CA ASP A 115 -7.95 -2.72 22.04
C ASP A 115 -6.86 -1.84 21.40
N ARG A 116 -6.88 -1.66 20.06
CA ARG A 116 -5.90 -0.91 19.25
C ARG A 116 -4.49 -1.53 19.15
N THR A 117 -4.24 -2.66 19.81
CA THR A 117 -2.92 -3.31 19.81
C THR A 117 -2.97 -4.76 19.31
N THR A 118 -4.08 -5.46 19.52
CA THR A 118 -4.25 -6.87 19.16
C THR A 118 -3.97 -7.16 17.68
N TRP A 119 -4.32 -6.26 16.76
CA TRP A 119 -4.06 -6.42 15.32
C TRP A 119 -2.55 -6.57 15.04
N ALA A 120 -1.70 -5.87 15.79
CA ALA A 120 -0.25 -5.93 15.63
C ALA A 120 0.31 -7.26 16.14
N THR A 121 -0.26 -7.82 17.22
CA THR A 121 0.09 -9.18 17.67
C THR A 121 -0.35 -10.22 16.64
N ARG A 122 -1.59 -10.13 16.14
CA ARG A 122 -2.10 -11.05 15.11
C ARG A 122 -1.29 -11.01 13.82
N THR A 123 -0.80 -9.83 13.45
CA THR A 123 0.12 -9.68 12.31
C THR A 123 1.42 -10.44 12.54
N ARG A 124 2.01 -10.33 13.73
CA ARG A 124 3.22 -11.11 14.11
C ARG A 124 2.98 -12.60 14.08
N ASP A 125 1.89 -13.05 14.70
CA ASP A 125 1.54 -14.48 14.76
C ASP A 125 1.39 -15.06 13.35
N TYR A 126 0.76 -14.30 12.45
CA TYR A 126 0.56 -14.69 11.06
C TYR A 126 1.86 -14.74 10.25
N LEU A 127 2.72 -13.71 10.35
CA LEU A 127 4.00 -13.66 9.64
C LEU A 127 5.03 -14.65 10.19
N ASN A 128 4.91 -15.04 11.47
CA ASN A 128 5.78 -16.05 12.07
C ASN A 128 5.37 -17.49 11.74
N ASP A 129 4.18 -17.70 11.15
CA ASP A 129 3.76 -19.02 10.67
C ASP A 129 4.49 -19.32 9.35
N PRO A 130 5.30 -20.41 9.27
CA PRO A 130 5.99 -20.78 8.04
C PRO A 130 5.09 -21.01 6.82
N ALA A 131 3.78 -21.23 7.04
CA ALA A 131 2.80 -21.35 5.96
C ALA A 131 2.56 -20.03 5.21
N ASN A 132 2.94 -18.89 5.78
CA ASN A 132 2.78 -17.55 5.19
C ASN A 132 4.13 -16.86 4.92
N ALA A 133 5.22 -17.63 4.83
CA ALA A 133 6.57 -17.10 4.68
C ALA A 133 6.82 -16.36 3.35
N ASP A 134 5.91 -16.50 2.39
CA ASP A 134 5.90 -15.81 1.10
C ASP A 134 5.29 -14.40 1.18
N VAL A 135 4.50 -14.09 2.21
CA VAL A 135 3.84 -12.78 2.37
C VAL A 135 4.87 -11.67 2.53
N ASN A 136 4.83 -10.71 1.62
CA ASN A 136 5.76 -9.58 1.56
C ASN A 136 5.08 -8.20 1.59
N VAL A 137 3.75 -8.15 1.67
CA VAL A 137 2.99 -6.92 1.89
C VAL A 137 1.91 -7.16 2.94
N VAL A 138 1.83 -6.27 3.93
CA VAL A 138 0.72 -6.25 4.91
C VAL A 138 -0.02 -4.94 4.80
N MET A 139 -1.34 -5.03 4.63
CA MET A 139 -2.25 -3.90 4.65
C MET A 139 -3.33 -4.13 5.70
N TRP A 140 -3.73 -3.06 6.36
CA TRP A 140 -4.87 -3.05 7.26
C TRP A 140 -5.79 -1.88 6.97
N SER A 141 -7.09 -2.07 7.20
CA SER A 141 -8.08 -1.00 7.13
C SER A 141 -8.64 -0.66 8.50
N TRP A 142 -8.99 0.61 8.66
CA TRP A 142 -9.91 1.06 9.70
C TRP A 142 -11.35 0.69 9.33
N CYS A 143 -12.20 0.52 10.34
CA CYS A 143 -13.65 0.65 10.19
C CYS A 143 -14.03 2.05 10.68
N GLY A 144 -14.54 2.22 11.91
CA GLY A 144 -14.82 3.55 12.50
C GLY A 144 -13.76 4.05 13.50
N GLN A 145 -12.73 3.27 13.80
CA GLN A 145 -11.87 3.48 14.98
C GLN A 145 -10.81 4.57 14.80
N ALA A 146 -10.62 5.07 13.56
CA ALA A 146 -9.72 6.18 13.27
C ALA A 146 -10.22 7.52 13.85
N ASP A 147 -11.52 7.66 14.14
CA ASP A 147 -12.07 8.83 14.82
C ASP A 147 -11.81 8.71 16.33
N THR A 148 -10.56 8.97 16.70
CA THR A 148 -10.01 8.71 18.03
C THR A 148 -9.09 9.86 18.46
N THR A 149 -8.44 9.73 19.62
CA THR A 149 -7.46 10.71 20.11
C THR A 149 -6.17 10.70 19.29
N ALA A 150 -5.41 11.81 19.31
CA ALA A 150 -4.09 11.89 18.66
C ALA A 150 -3.14 10.80 19.18
N ALA A 151 -3.13 10.55 20.49
CA ALA A 151 -2.28 9.54 21.12
C ALA A 151 -2.59 8.11 20.64
N ASN A 152 -3.84 7.81 20.29
CA ASN A 152 -4.20 6.51 19.72
C ASN A 152 -3.72 6.36 18.27
N ILE A 153 -3.66 7.46 17.51
CA ILE A 153 -3.01 7.44 16.19
C ILE A 153 -1.49 7.30 16.35
N ASP A 154 -0.87 7.98 17.32
CA ASP A 154 0.56 7.81 17.60
C ASP A 154 0.89 6.36 17.99
N LEU A 155 0.03 5.70 18.76
CA LEU A 155 0.15 4.27 19.05
C LEU A 155 0.12 3.40 17.79
N TYR A 156 -0.85 3.65 16.89
CA TYR A 156 -0.91 2.95 15.60
C TYR A 156 0.38 3.15 14.77
N LEU A 157 0.84 4.40 14.65
CA LEU A 157 2.06 4.73 13.90
C LEU A 157 3.30 4.06 14.52
N THR A 158 3.36 4.00 15.85
CA THR A 158 4.44 3.32 16.60
C THR A 158 4.42 1.81 16.35
N LEU A 159 3.25 1.18 16.40
CA LEU A 159 3.10 -0.26 16.15
C LEU A 159 3.44 -0.63 14.70
N MET A 160 3.02 0.17 13.72
CA MET A 160 3.41 -0.02 12.31
C MET A 160 4.93 0.07 12.14
N SER A 161 5.57 1.07 12.75
CA SER A 161 7.03 1.23 12.67
C SER A 161 7.77 0.07 13.33
N GLN A 162 7.23 -0.47 14.44
CA GLN A 162 7.79 -1.66 15.07
C GLN A 162 7.63 -2.89 14.19
N LEU A 163 6.50 -3.05 13.49
CA LEU A 163 6.32 -4.15 12.54
C LEU A 163 7.30 -4.05 11.36
N GLU A 164 7.53 -2.86 10.80
CA GLU A 164 8.56 -2.66 9.78
C GLU A 164 9.96 -3.02 10.29
N ALA A 165 10.28 -2.71 11.56
CA ALA A 165 11.56 -3.07 12.16
C ALA A 165 11.67 -4.58 12.46
N ASP A 166 10.56 -5.22 12.84
CA ASP A 166 10.52 -6.66 13.15
C ASP A 166 10.56 -7.53 11.87
N TYR A 167 10.07 -7.01 10.74
CA TYR A 167 9.96 -7.72 9.44
C TYR A 167 10.47 -6.85 8.27
N PRO A 168 11.80 -6.65 8.14
CA PRO A 168 12.37 -5.74 7.13
C PRO A 168 12.10 -6.14 5.66
N HIS A 169 11.85 -7.43 5.41
CA HIS A 169 11.46 -7.97 4.10
C HIS A 169 9.97 -7.72 3.76
N VAL A 170 9.13 -7.35 4.74
CA VAL A 170 7.71 -7.06 4.54
C VAL A 170 7.47 -5.56 4.37
N ARG A 171 6.65 -5.18 3.40
CA ARG A 171 6.18 -3.81 3.21
C ARG A 171 4.86 -3.59 3.96
N PHE A 172 4.83 -2.60 4.84
CA PHE A 172 3.62 -2.26 5.60
C PHE A 172 2.93 -1.04 5.01
N VAL A 173 1.66 -1.22 4.62
CA VAL A 173 0.82 -0.16 4.08
C VAL A 173 0.10 0.54 5.22
N TYR A 174 0.39 1.83 5.40
CA TYR A 174 -0.36 2.70 6.28
C TYR A 174 -1.66 3.11 5.59
N MET A 175 -2.73 3.32 6.36
CA MET A 175 -4.03 3.74 5.81
C MET A 175 -4.66 4.85 6.66
N THR A 176 -5.30 5.83 6.05
CA THR A 176 -6.19 6.77 6.74
C THR A 176 -7.54 6.12 7.07
N GLY A 177 -8.34 6.73 7.95
CA GLY A 177 -9.75 6.35 8.10
C GLY A 177 -10.58 6.72 6.86
N HIS A 178 -11.90 6.52 6.94
CA HIS A 178 -12.87 7.08 5.99
C HIS A 178 -13.20 8.55 6.31
N THR A 179 -14.09 9.17 5.53
CA THR A 179 -14.68 10.47 5.85
C THR A 179 -15.95 10.28 6.69
N ASN A 180 -16.28 11.19 7.61
CA ASN A 180 -17.44 11.04 8.52
C ASN A 180 -18.34 12.27 8.57
N GLY A 181 -18.19 13.20 7.63
CA GLY A 181 -18.93 14.45 7.60
C GLY A 181 -18.41 15.54 8.55
N CYS A 182 -17.23 15.36 9.16
CA CYS A 182 -16.61 16.44 9.92
C CYS A 182 -15.98 17.50 9.01
N SER A 183 -15.82 18.72 9.52
CA SER A 183 -15.11 19.78 8.79
C SER A 183 -13.61 19.51 8.70
N THR A 184 -12.88 20.34 7.95
CA THR A 184 -11.41 20.32 7.86
C THR A 184 -10.69 20.64 9.19
N THR A 185 -11.44 21.01 10.23
CA THR A 185 -10.94 21.17 11.60
C THR A 185 -11.50 20.12 12.56
N GLY A 186 -12.29 19.17 12.05
CA GLY A 186 -12.90 18.09 12.80
C GLY A 186 -11.89 17.01 13.21
N ASN A 187 -12.25 16.21 14.22
CA ASN A 187 -11.29 15.26 14.81
C ASN A 187 -10.77 14.24 13.80
N LEU A 188 -11.63 13.51 13.10
CA LEU A 188 -11.20 12.51 12.12
C LEU A 188 -10.35 13.10 10.99
N PHE A 189 -10.70 14.29 10.48
CA PHE A 189 -9.86 14.99 9.50
C PHE A 189 -8.44 15.22 10.04
N LEU A 190 -8.32 15.71 11.29
CA LEU A 190 -7.02 15.92 11.93
C LEU A 190 -6.27 14.62 12.25
N ARG A 191 -6.97 13.50 12.46
CA ARG A 191 -6.35 12.16 12.62
C ARG A 191 -5.83 11.61 11.30
N ASN A 192 -6.59 11.76 10.22
CA ASN A 192 -6.12 11.42 8.87
C ASN A 192 -4.91 12.29 8.48
N GLN A 193 -4.93 13.59 8.79
CA GLN A 193 -3.79 14.47 8.55
C GLN A 193 -2.55 14.08 9.37
N GLN A 194 -2.71 13.59 10.59
CA GLN A 194 -1.61 13.08 11.41
C GLN A 194 -0.93 11.87 10.74
N ILE A 195 -1.71 10.93 10.20
CA ILE A 195 -1.19 9.77 9.46
C ILE A 195 -0.46 10.23 8.17
N ARG A 196 -1.08 11.12 7.38
CA ARG A 196 -0.48 11.68 6.14
C ARG A 196 0.87 12.34 6.41
N ASN A 197 0.93 13.19 7.42
CA ASN A 197 2.15 13.90 7.82
C ASN A 197 3.24 12.91 8.23
N TYR A 198 2.90 11.90 9.02
CA TYR A 198 3.83 10.87 9.43
C TYR A 198 4.39 10.10 8.23
N CYS A 199 3.52 9.66 7.31
CA CYS A 199 3.94 8.89 6.14
C CYS A 199 4.85 9.69 5.22
N THR A 200 4.50 10.94 4.95
CA THR A 200 5.31 11.85 4.12
C THR A 200 6.66 12.12 4.77
N ALA A 201 6.70 12.41 6.07
CA ALA A 201 7.92 12.76 6.78
C ALA A 201 8.89 11.56 6.94
N ASN A 202 8.39 10.33 6.88
CA ASN A 202 9.18 9.12 7.15
C ASN A 202 9.25 8.15 5.96
N GLY A 203 8.90 8.60 4.75
CA GLY A 203 9.04 7.76 3.55
C GLY A 203 8.15 6.52 3.52
N LYS A 204 6.96 6.57 4.13
CA LYS A 204 6.08 5.40 4.28
C LYS A 204 5.20 5.18 3.05
N ILE A 205 4.65 3.97 2.96
CA ILE A 205 3.60 3.64 2.00
C ILE A 205 2.25 4.01 2.63
N LEU A 206 1.49 4.91 2.00
CA LEU A 206 0.18 5.34 2.44
C LEU A 206 -0.87 5.04 1.37
N TYR A 207 -1.93 4.35 1.78
CA TYR A 207 -3.18 4.27 1.05
C TYR A 207 -4.19 5.28 1.66
N ASP A 208 -4.41 6.40 0.99
CA ASP A 208 -5.21 7.51 1.52
C ASP A 208 -6.70 7.33 1.23
N PHE A 209 -7.30 6.43 1.99
CA PHE A 209 -8.71 6.04 1.91
C PHE A 209 -9.68 7.24 2.01
N ALA A 210 -9.38 8.22 2.86
CA ALA A 210 -10.20 9.41 3.06
C ALA A 210 -10.06 10.40 1.91
N ASP A 211 -8.85 10.52 1.35
CA ASP A 211 -8.65 11.39 0.20
C ASP A 211 -9.39 10.84 -1.03
N ILE A 212 -9.26 9.55 -1.36
CA ILE A 212 -10.00 8.93 -2.48
C ILE A 212 -11.51 9.21 -2.40
N GLU A 213 -12.07 9.21 -1.18
CA GLU A 213 -13.49 9.43 -0.89
C GLU A 213 -13.92 10.92 -0.91
N SER A 214 -12.94 11.83 -0.91
CA SER A 214 -13.16 13.29 -0.89
C SER A 214 -13.15 13.93 -2.27
N TRP A 215 -12.96 13.16 -3.35
CA TRP A 215 -12.94 13.64 -4.72
C TRP A 215 -13.92 12.84 -5.59
N ASP A 216 -14.38 13.42 -6.70
CA ASP A 216 -15.01 12.68 -7.80
C ASP A 216 -13.99 12.39 -8.93
N PRO A 217 -14.33 11.53 -9.92
CA PRO A 217 -13.41 11.21 -11.02
C PRO A 217 -13.05 12.39 -11.93
N ASP A 218 -13.80 13.50 -11.87
CA ASP A 218 -13.55 14.70 -12.68
C ASP A 218 -12.64 15.70 -11.95
N GLY A 219 -12.22 15.38 -10.72
CA GLY A 219 -11.33 16.20 -9.91
C GLY A 219 -12.06 17.29 -9.11
N LEU A 220 -13.36 17.15 -8.86
CA LEU A 220 -14.06 18.01 -7.91
C LEU A 220 -13.81 17.55 -6.47
N TYR A 221 -13.47 18.50 -5.61
CA TYR A 221 -13.23 18.27 -4.18
C TYR A 221 -14.50 18.46 -3.34
N TYR A 222 -14.66 17.59 -2.34
CA TYR A 222 -15.78 17.56 -1.39
C TYR A 222 -15.34 17.53 0.08
N GLY A 223 -14.04 17.45 0.37
CA GLY A 223 -13.53 17.35 1.75
C GLY A 223 -13.80 18.59 2.62
N ASP A 224 -14.12 19.73 2.01
CA ASP A 224 -14.57 20.95 2.68
C ASP A 224 -16.09 21.12 2.75
N LYS A 225 -16.86 20.13 2.27
CA LYS A 225 -18.33 20.14 2.18
C LYS A 225 -18.99 19.10 3.10
N LEU A 226 -18.36 18.82 4.25
CA LEU A 226 -18.85 17.84 5.21
C LEU A 226 -19.11 16.46 4.57
N VAL A 227 -18.23 16.03 3.66
CA VAL A 227 -18.38 14.73 3.00
C VAL A 227 -18.28 13.57 4.01
N ASN A 228 -19.18 12.60 3.89
CA ASN A 228 -19.18 11.39 4.71
C ASN A 228 -18.95 10.11 3.87
N ASP A 229 -18.83 8.98 4.56
CA ASP A 229 -18.56 7.66 4.00
C ASP A 229 -19.64 7.13 3.06
N ALA A 230 -20.86 7.65 3.19
CA ALA A 230 -21.95 7.41 2.24
C ALA A 230 -21.83 8.20 0.93
N CYS A 231 -20.74 8.96 0.74
CA CYS A 231 -20.52 9.93 -0.34
C CYS A 231 -21.50 11.12 -0.30
N GLN A 232 -22.17 11.35 0.83
CA GLN A 232 -23.06 12.50 0.99
C GLN A 232 -22.26 13.74 1.34
N TYR A 233 -22.73 14.91 0.91
CA TYR A 233 -22.09 16.19 1.20
C TYR A 233 -23.12 17.31 1.31
N ASP A 234 -22.71 18.43 1.91
CA ASP A 234 -23.47 19.67 2.04
C ASP A 234 -23.23 20.55 0.80
N SER A 235 -24.22 20.62 -0.10
CA SER A 235 -24.05 21.30 -1.38
C SER A 235 -24.21 22.82 -1.34
N ASP A 236 -24.82 23.37 -0.28
CA ASP A 236 -25.14 24.80 -0.14
C ASP A 236 -24.52 25.47 1.09
N GLY A 237 -23.82 24.70 1.95
CA GLY A 237 -23.13 25.18 3.13
C GLY A 237 -24.06 25.44 4.33
N ASN A 238 -25.26 24.88 4.33
CA ASN A 238 -26.25 25.07 5.41
C ASN A 238 -26.06 24.12 6.61
N GLY A 239 -25.11 23.18 6.53
CA GLY A 239 -24.83 22.17 7.54
C GLY A 239 -25.64 20.88 7.40
N SER A 240 -26.42 20.71 6.33
CA SER A 240 -27.21 19.52 6.03
C SER A 240 -26.64 18.77 4.84
N LEU A 241 -26.53 17.45 4.95
CA LEU A 241 -26.10 16.60 3.84
C LEU A 241 -27.28 16.36 2.90
N ASP A 242 -27.28 17.05 1.75
CA ASP A 242 -28.41 17.10 0.83
C ASP A 242 -28.12 16.53 -0.56
N ARG A 243 -26.86 16.20 -0.85
CA ARG A 243 -26.41 15.60 -2.12
C ARG A 243 -25.47 14.44 -1.93
N ASN A 244 -25.25 13.69 -3.01
CA ASN A 244 -24.34 12.55 -3.04
C ASN A 244 -23.47 12.62 -4.31
N TRP A 245 -22.17 12.85 -4.14
CA TRP A 245 -21.27 13.11 -5.27
C TRP A 245 -21.14 11.89 -6.19
N ALA A 246 -21.12 10.69 -5.60
CA ALA A 246 -20.94 9.46 -6.34
C ALA A 246 -22.17 9.16 -7.20
N LEU A 247 -23.37 9.30 -6.64
CA LEU A 247 -24.62 9.13 -7.39
C LEU A 247 -24.78 10.19 -8.48
N ASP A 248 -24.45 11.45 -8.19
CA ASP A 248 -24.51 12.53 -9.18
C ASP A 248 -23.60 12.21 -10.38
N TRP A 249 -22.36 11.75 -10.14
CA TRP A 249 -21.44 11.34 -11.19
C TRP A 249 -21.91 10.08 -11.93
N GLN A 250 -22.39 9.05 -11.21
CA GLN A 250 -22.90 7.82 -11.82
C GLN A 250 -24.10 8.09 -12.75
N ASN A 251 -24.97 9.02 -12.40
CA ASN A 251 -26.15 9.37 -13.20
C ASN A 251 -25.83 10.17 -14.46
N SER A 252 -24.65 10.82 -14.52
CA SER A 252 -24.17 11.52 -15.71
C SER A 252 -23.24 10.67 -16.59
N HIS A 253 -22.89 9.45 -16.17
CA HIS A 253 -21.91 8.57 -16.81
C HIS A 253 -22.47 7.18 -17.13
N THR A 254 -21.80 6.45 -18.02
CA THR A 254 -22.31 5.20 -18.58
C THR A 254 -21.82 3.98 -17.80
N LEU A 255 -22.76 3.22 -17.22
CA LEU A 255 -22.49 1.93 -16.58
C LEU A 255 -21.86 0.94 -17.59
N GLY A 256 -20.79 0.26 -17.18
CA GLY A 256 -20.03 -0.68 -18.01
C GLY A 256 -18.99 -0.02 -18.91
N VAL A 257 -18.99 1.32 -19.01
CA VAL A 257 -17.98 2.09 -19.77
C VAL A 257 -17.15 2.93 -18.82
N ASP A 258 -17.79 3.76 -18.00
CA ASP A 258 -17.12 4.72 -17.13
C ASP A 258 -16.98 4.22 -15.69
N TRP A 259 -17.90 3.35 -15.27
CA TRP A 259 -17.95 2.74 -13.95
C TRP A 259 -18.69 1.41 -13.98
N TYR A 260 -18.60 0.62 -12.91
CA TYR A 260 -19.35 -0.63 -12.74
C TYR A 260 -20.05 -0.70 -11.38
N SER A 261 -21.12 -1.49 -11.32
CA SER A 261 -21.83 -1.75 -10.07
C SER A 261 -21.09 -2.83 -9.27
N CYS A 262 -20.91 -2.57 -7.98
CA CYS A 262 -20.40 -3.54 -7.00
C CYS A 262 -21.03 -3.23 -5.63
N SER A 263 -20.99 -4.19 -4.70
CA SER A 263 -21.33 -3.92 -3.30
C SER A 263 -20.29 -2.97 -2.71
N SER A 264 -20.72 -2.01 -1.90
CA SER A 264 -19.82 -1.06 -1.24
C SER A 264 -20.38 -0.75 0.14
N ALA A 265 -19.73 -1.28 1.19
CA ALA A 265 -20.24 -1.14 2.55
C ALA A 265 -20.26 0.32 2.97
N HIS A 266 -21.41 0.82 3.44
CA HIS A 266 -21.63 2.21 3.88
C HIS A 266 -21.41 3.28 2.80
N SER A 267 -21.19 2.90 1.54
CA SER A 267 -20.78 3.82 0.48
C SER A 267 -21.46 3.51 -0.86
N GLN A 268 -21.05 4.18 -1.92
CA GLN A 268 -21.55 3.96 -3.28
C GLN A 268 -20.57 3.10 -4.09
N ALA A 269 -21.09 2.43 -5.13
CA ALA A 269 -20.29 1.57 -6.01
C ALA A 269 -19.12 2.32 -6.65
N LEU A 270 -19.34 3.57 -7.10
CA LEU A 270 -18.28 4.37 -7.72
C LEU A 270 -17.07 4.57 -6.78
N ASN A 271 -17.31 4.81 -5.50
CA ASN A 271 -16.23 4.99 -4.53
C ASN A 271 -15.41 3.69 -4.33
N ALA A 272 -16.07 2.53 -4.31
CA ALA A 272 -15.37 1.24 -4.29
C ALA A 272 -14.58 0.98 -5.58
N ASN A 273 -15.08 1.40 -6.75
CA ASN A 273 -14.34 1.32 -8.00
C ASN A 273 -13.05 2.13 -7.94
N ARG A 274 -13.14 3.39 -7.46
CA ARG A 274 -11.96 4.25 -7.30
C ARG A 274 -10.93 3.66 -6.36
N LYS A 275 -11.39 3.09 -5.23
CA LYS A 275 -10.52 2.39 -4.27
C LYS A 275 -9.85 1.17 -4.90
N ALA A 276 -10.57 0.40 -5.71
CA ALA A 276 -9.96 -0.71 -6.45
C ALA A 276 -8.87 -0.24 -7.42
N TYR A 277 -9.10 0.87 -8.14
CA TYR A 277 -8.10 1.43 -9.05
C TYR A 277 -6.85 1.91 -8.31
N ALA A 278 -7.03 2.68 -7.24
CA ALA A 278 -5.94 3.16 -6.40
C ALA A 278 -5.17 2.00 -5.76
N ALA A 279 -5.86 0.93 -5.33
CA ALA A 279 -5.20 -0.25 -4.76
C ALA A 279 -4.28 -0.92 -5.78
N TRP A 280 -4.71 -1.06 -7.05
CA TRP A 280 -3.83 -1.56 -8.10
C TRP A 280 -2.63 -0.65 -8.36
N SER A 281 -2.81 0.68 -8.37
CA SER A 281 -1.71 1.64 -8.49
C SER A 281 -0.71 1.50 -7.34
N MET A 282 -1.20 1.30 -6.12
CA MET A 282 -0.36 1.01 -4.95
C MET A 282 0.44 -0.28 -5.14
N PHE A 283 -0.21 -1.38 -5.53
CA PHE A 283 0.45 -2.66 -5.73
C PHE A 283 1.55 -2.57 -6.79
N VAL A 284 1.27 -1.90 -7.92
CA VAL A 284 2.29 -1.62 -8.95
C VAL A 284 3.48 -0.86 -8.35
N ARG A 285 3.24 0.25 -7.64
CA ARG A 285 4.32 1.07 -7.08
C ARG A 285 5.12 0.33 -6.00
N ILE A 286 4.47 -0.49 -5.18
CA ILE A 286 5.17 -1.36 -4.23
C ILE A 286 6.08 -2.34 -4.99
N ALA A 287 5.55 -3.06 -5.98
CA ALA A 287 6.29 -4.05 -6.76
C ALA A 287 7.45 -3.47 -7.57
N GLU A 288 7.31 -2.24 -8.07
CA GLU A 288 8.39 -1.48 -8.73
C GLU A 288 9.46 -1.04 -7.73
N SER A 289 9.07 -0.75 -6.49
CA SER A 289 9.99 -0.35 -5.42
C SER A 289 10.64 -1.55 -4.69
N LEU A 290 10.19 -2.77 -4.96
CA LEU A 290 10.93 -3.97 -4.59
C LEU A 290 12.10 -4.09 -5.54
N LEU A 291 13.30 -3.95 -4.99
CA LEU A 291 14.55 -4.17 -5.71
C LEU A 291 14.48 -5.53 -6.42
N PRO A 292 15.09 -5.67 -7.62
CA PRO A 292 15.23 -6.98 -8.23
C PRO A 292 15.92 -7.89 -7.22
N ARG A 293 15.33 -9.04 -6.90
CA ARG A 293 15.96 -10.03 -6.01
C ARG A 293 17.40 -10.24 -6.45
N LEU A 294 18.36 -9.89 -5.59
CA LEU A 294 19.77 -10.13 -5.88
C LEU A 294 19.95 -11.65 -5.87
N PRO A 295 20.42 -12.29 -6.95
CA PRO A 295 20.56 -13.73 -6.95
C PRO A 295 21.51 -14.15 -5.82
N GLY A 296 21.03 -14.92 -4.84
CA GLY A 296 21.80 -15.28 -3.66
C GLY A 296 21.35 -14.63 -2.35
N ASP A 297 20.55 -13.56 -2.42
CA ASP A 297 19.96 -12.82 -1.29
C ASP A 297 18.70 -13.56 -0.82
N ALA A 298 18.87 -14.44 0.15
CA ALA A 298 17.84 -15.33 0.68
C ALA A 298 16.93 -14.65 1.70
N ASP A 299 17.41 -13.69 2.49
CA ASP A 299 16.56 -12.94 3.43
C ASP A 299 15.97 -11.64 2.88
N GLU A 300 16.28 -11.32 1.61
CA GLU A 300 15.79 -10.16 0.86
C GLU A 300 16.15 -8.83 1.52
N ASP A 301 17.28 -8.77 2.24
CA ASP A 301 17.75 -7.57 2.92
C ASP A 301 18.49 -6.59 2.00
N GLY A 302 18.76 -7.02 0.76
CA GLY A 302 19.36 -6.21 -0.29
C GLY A 302 20.88 -6.35 -0.36
N ASP A 303 21.49 -7.31 0.32
CA ASP A 303 22.84 -7.78 0.03
C ASP A 303 22.94 -9.31 -0.07
N VAL A 304 24.13 -9.82 -0.40
CA VAL A 304 24.39 -11.26 -0.49
C VAL A 304 25.55 -11.60 0.42
N ASP A 305 25.28 -12.16 1.60
CA ASP A 305 26.28 -12.35 2.63
C ASP A 305 26.22 -13.73 3.35
N LEU A 306 26.75 -13.79 4.58
CA LEU A 306 26.81 -15.04 5.35
C LEU A 306 25.43 -15.47 5.87
N ASP A 307 24.50 -14.56 6.10
CA ASP A 307 23.18 -14.86 6.62
C ASP A 307 22.34 -15.58 5.55
N ASP A 308 22.47 -15.19 4.28
CA ASP A 308 21.92 -15.95 3.15
C ASP A 308 22.48 -17.35 3.04
N PHE A 309 23.80 -17.49 3.25
CA PHE A 309 24.45 -18.78 3.21
C PHE A 309 23.93 -19.68 4.33
N VAL A 310 23.66 -19.13 5.51
CA VAL A 310 23.04 -19.86 6.63
C VAL A 310 21.65 -20.36 6.24
N ILE A 311 20.84 -19.53 5.56
CA ILE A 311 19.50 -19.90 5.09
C ILE A 311 19.58 -21.02 4.05
N LEU A 312 20.37 -20.86 3.00
CA LEU A 312 20.55 -21.89 1.96
C LEU A 312 21.05 -23.20 2.58
N LYS A 313 22.07 -23.13 3.45
CA LYS A 313 22.64 -24.30 4.10
C LYS A 313 21.62 -25.04 4.96
N ARG A 314 20.75 -24.32 5.67
CA ARG A 314 19.70 -24.92 6.51
C ARG A 314 18.68 -25.71 5.68
N ASN A 315 18.41 -25.25 4.47
CA ASN A 315 17.39 -25.81 3.58
C ASN A 315 17.97 -26.71 2.47
N PHE A 316 19.28 -26.95 2.48
CA PHE A 316 19.96 -27.71 1.45
C PHE A 316 19.40 -29.14 1.32
N GLY A 317 19.02 -29.53 0.10
CA GLY A 317 18.46 -30.84 -0.21
C GLY A 317 16.93 -30.92 -0.23
N ILE A 318 16.20 -29.80 -0.07
CA ILE A 318 14.77 -29.75 -0.42
C ILE A 318 14.64 -30.12 -1.91
N ALA A 319 13.83 -31.13 -2.21
CA ALA A 319 13.75 -31.73 -3.55
C ALA A 319 12.62 -31.17 -4.44
N SER A 320 11.65 -30.47 -3.85
CA SER A 320 10.50 -29.87 -4.54
C SER A 320 9.79 -28.88 -3.62
N GLY A 321 9.23 -27.80 -4.17
CA GLY A 321 8.48 -26.80 -3.40
C GLY A 321 9.35 -25.86 -2.56
N ALA A 322 10.65 -25.79 -2.83
CA ALA A 322 11.50 -24.76 -2.26
C ALA A 322 11.06 -23.36 -2.73
N THR A 323 11.26 -22.39 -1.87
CA THR A 323 11.01 -20.96 -2.15
C THR A 323 12.34 -20.21 -2.22
N TRP A 324 12.30 -18.98 -2.76
CA TRP A 324 13.46 -18.10 -2.80
C TRP A 324 14.11 -17.91 -1.42
N GLY A 325 13.28 -17.62 -0.40
CA GLY A 325 13.74 -17.48 0.99
C GLY A 325 14.18 -18.78 1.68
N GLN A 326 14.09 -19.91 0.98
CA GLN A 326 14.74 -21.17 1.37
C GLN A 326 16.05 -21.41 0.61
N GLY A 327 16.44 -20.51 -0.28
CA GLY A 327 17.63 -20.62 -1.10
C GLY A 327 17.42 -21.35 -2.42
N ASP A 328 16.21 -21.32 -3.00
CA ASP A 328 15.97 -21.71 -4.41
C ASP A 328 16.10 -20.47 -5.30
N PHE A 329 17.33 -20.24 -5.78
CA PHE A 329 17.68 -19.03 -6.52
C PHE A 329 17.54 -19.19 -8.04
N ASP A 330 17.35 -20.42 -8.54
CA ASP A 330 17.03 -20.68 -9.95
C ASP A 330 15.53 -20.94 -10.20
N GLY A 331 14.73 -21.01 -9.13
CA GLY A 331 13.27 -21.14 -9.17
C GLY A 331 12.79 -22.52 -9.61
N ASN A 332 13.64 -23.55 -9.49
CA ASN A 332 13.31 -24.90 -9.95
C ASN A 332 12.52 -25.73 -8.91
N GLY A 333 12.27 -25.16 -7.74
CA GLY A 333 11.58 -25.78 -6.61
C GLY A 333 12.49 -26.65 -5.73
N SER A 334 13.81 -26.64 -5.89
CA SER A 334 14.74 -27.44 -5.09
C SER A 334 15.94 -26.62 -4.63
N VAL A 335 16.54 -26.97 -3.48
CA VAL A 335 17.74 -26.29 -2.96
C VAL A 335 18.95 -27.20 -3.13
N THR A 336 19.83 -26.85 -4.06
CA THR A 336 20.91 -27.72 -4.55
C THR A 336 22.26 -26.98 -4.63
N LEU A 337 23.27 -27.67 -5.18
CA LEU A 337 24.56 -27.02 -5.49
C LEU A 337 24.43 -25.94 -6.58
N THR A 338 23.37 -25.94 -7.38
CA THR A 338 23.10 -24.89 -8.36
C THR A 338 22.84 -23.57 -7.64
N ASP A 339 21.98 -23.60 -6.62
CA ASP A 339 21.64 -22.44 -5.81
C ASP A 339 22.84 -21.94 -5.00
N PHE A 340 23.60 -22.87 -4.42
CA PHE A 340 24.85 -22.50 -3.74
C PHE A 340 25.83 -21.81 -4.69
N SER A 341 25.86 -22.23 -5.97
CA SER A 341 26.69 -21.59 -6.98
C SER A 341 26.19 -20.18 -7.30
N ILE A 342 24.87 -19.95 -7.34
CA ILE A 342 24.28 -18.62 -7.53
C ILE A 342 24.66 -17.70 -6.37
N LEU A 343 24.44 -18.12 -5.12
CA LEU A 343 24.82 -17.36 -3.94
C LEU A 343 26.32 -17.02 -3.95
N LYS A 344 27.16 -18.04 -4.13
CA LYS A 344 28.62 -17.85 -4.15
C LYS A 344 29.06 -16.86 -5.22
N ASN A 345 28.44 -16.87 -6.40
CA ASN A 345 28.83 -15.99 -7.51
C ASN A 345 28.44 -14.52 -7.26
N ASN A 346 27.46 -14.28 -6.39
CA ASN A 346 27.00 -12.94 -6.04
C ASN A 346 27.42 -12.51 -4.64
N PHE A 347 28.16 -13.33 -3.90
CA PHE A 347 28.60 -13.04 -2.54
C PHE A 347 29.33 -11.68 -2.45
N GLY A 348 28.83 -10.81 -1.58
CA GLY A 348 29.26 -9.42 -1.42
C GLY A 348 28.61 -8.42 -2.38
N ALA A 349 27.65 -8.85 -3.21
CA ALA A 349 26.80 -7.95 -3.97
C ALA A 349 25.83 -7.24 -3.01
N ALA A 350 25.49 -5.99 -3.33
CA ALA A 350 24.47 -5.22 -2.65
C ALA A 350 23.66 -4.44 -3.68
N ALA A 351 22.38 -4.28 -3.43
CA ALA A 351 21.49 -3.53 -4.29
C ALA A 351 21.90 -2.05 -4.26
N PRO A 352 21.83 -1.35 -5.40
CA PRO A 352 22.31 0.03 -5.54
C PRO A 352 21.54 1.05 -4.70
#